data_AF-A0A2W6U998-F1
#
_entry.id   AF-A0A2W6U998-F1
#
_cell.length_a   1.000
_cell.length_b   1.000
_cell.length_c   1.000
_cell.angle_alpha   90.00
_cell.angle_beta   90.00
_cell.angle_gamma   90.00
#
_symmetry.space_group_name_H-M   'P 1'
#
loop_
_entity.id
_entity.type
_entity.pdbx_description
1 polymer ?
#
loop_
_entity_poly.entity_id
_entity_poly.type
_entity_poly.pdbx_seq_one_letter_code
_entity_poly.pdbx_strand_id
1 'polypeptide(L)'
;MNRVKKIRSGLFLGIAALAGGAAGAQAVDVAALKTRAVAGVDARAKLAQVITDSVFSFAELGMHEEETSKYLTALLEKNGFTIERGVAGMPTAWVAKWTNGTGGPEIALGSDLDCIPKASQKPGVPYRDPLVAGAPGHGEGHNSGQAVNIVAALAVKEIMTKEKIPGTLVMWPGVAEELLAGKAFMVRAGVFKNTDAVLFTHVGSNLGTRWGYSGGTGLVSVEYTFTGEAAHSAVAPWRGRSALDGVELMDVGWNFKREHLRPEQRSHYVISDGGDQPNVVPPTASVWYYFREQTFDNIKNLYETGNTIAQGAATMSFTTVSHRLLGSAAPGHFNRPIAEDAEQNIKAVGLPKWTDEEQAFAKLVQKNIGAPQDGLDTQLGELRPPPANPGSGPSDDIGDVSWNVPTIVVSYPANIPNLPGHNWANAIAMATPIAHKGVVAGAKVIAMTTLDLLTKPELRTAAKDYFTNVQTKTQKYVPMLAATDKPPVELNADIMARYAPQLKQYYYNPAKYGTYLEQLGIKWPMMDTPPGKGPAPKS
;
A
#
# COMPACT_ATOMS: atom_id res chain seq x y z
N MET A 1 -92.16 26.28 22.94
CA MET A 1 -92.26 24.83 22.67
C MET A 1 -90.85 24.26 22.44
N ASN A 2 -90.54 23.20 23.18
CA ASN A 2 -89.48 22.20 22.97
C ASN A 2 -87.98 22.54 23.04
N ARG A 3 -87.48 22.27 24.25
CA ARG A 3 -86.19 21.69 24.68
C ARG A 3 -85.34 20.96 23.62
N VAL A 4 -84.02 21.21 23.75
CA VAL A 4 -82.87 20.27 23.77
C VAL A 4 -82.74 19.27 22.62
N LYS A 5 -81.68 19.42 21.81
CA LYS A 5 -81.23 18.41 20.83
C LYS A 5 -79.85 17.84 21.19
N LYS A 6 -79.90 16.57 21.61
CA LYS A 6 -79.06 15.40 21.26
C LYS A 6 -77.53 15.48 21.41
N ILE A 7 -77.10 14.83 22.50
CA ILE A 7 -75.84 14.09 22.66
C ILE A 7 -75.83 12.90 21.69
N ARG A 8 -74.67 12.60 21.08
CA ARG A 8 -74.39 11.32 20.39
C ARG A 8 -73.25 10.60 21.11
N SER A 9 -73.51 9.35 21.44
CA SER A 9 -72.63 8.37 22.07
C SER A 9 -71.96 7.47 21.03
N GLY A 10 -70.84 6.84 21.42
CA GLY A 10 -70.20 5.70 20.75
C GLY A 10 -68.74 6.01 20.40
N LEU A 11 -67.74 5.18 20.67
CA LEU A 11 -67.66 3.82 21.20
C LEU A 11 -66.17 3.64 21.59
N PHE A 12 -65.86 3.33 22.86
CA PHE A 12 -64.50 2.97 23.29
C PHE A 12 -64.28 1.49 22.99
N LEU A 13 -63.37 1.15 22.07
CA LEU A 13 -62.79 -0.19 21.97
C LEU A 13 -61.35 -0.13 22.48
N GLY A 14 -61.09 -0.91 23.54
CA GLY A 14 -59.78 -1.07 24.14
C GLY A 14 -58.81 -1.79 23.21
N ILE A 15 -57.62 -1.19 23.06
CA ILE A 15 -56.46 -1.85 22.47
C ILE A 15 -55.69 -2.49 23.61
N ALA A 16 -55.67 -3.83 23.63
CA ALA A 16 -54.85 -4.62 24.54
C ALA A 16 -53.37 -4.37 24.25
N ALA A 17 -52.65 -3.95 25.29
CA ALA A 17 -51.20 -3.82 25.27
C ALA A 17 -50.55 -5.21 25.21
N LEU A 18 -49.99 -5.57 24.05
CA LEU A 18 -49.01 -6.65 23.94
C LEU A 18 -47.64 -6.07 24.35
N ALA A 19 -47.33 -6.19 25.63
CA ALA A 19 -45.97 -6.02 26.14
C ALA A 19 -45.11 -7.18 25.61
N GLY A 20 -44.56 -7.02 24.40
CA GLY A 20 -43.52 -7.88 23.89
C GLY A 20 -42.25 -7.64 24.71
N GLY A 21 -41.87 -8.62 25.52
CA GLY A 21 -40.62 -8.60 26.27
C GLY A 21 -39.44 -8.42 25.31
N ALA A 22 -38.71 -7.32 25.45
CA ALA A 22 -37.38 -7.18 24.91
C ALA A 22 -36.51 -8.23 25.61
N ALA A 23 -36.31 -9.37 24.95
CA ALA A 23 -35.21 -10.26 25.30
C ALA A 23 -33.93 -9.43 25.15
N GLY A 24 -33.32 -9.07 26.29
CA GLY A 24 -32.09 -8.31 26.33
C GLY A 24 -31.04 -9.05 25.50
N ALA A 25 -30.66 -8.48 24.36
CA ALA A 25 -29.47 -8.91 23.66
C ALA A 25 -28.31 -8.78 24.65
N GLN A 26 -27.74 -9.92 25.03
CA GLN A 26 -26.58 -9.97 25.91
C GLN A 26 -25.50 -9.08 25.26
N ALA A 27 -25.05 -8.04 25.96
CA ALA A 27 -24.04 -7.14 25.43
C ALA A 27 -22.81 -7.97 25.04
N VAL A 28 -22.41 -7.89 23.77
CA VAL A 28 -21.25 -8.62 23.27
C VAL A 28 -20.02 -8.13 24.04
N ASP A 29 -19.38 -9.03 24.78
CA ASP A 29 -18.13 -8.72 25.47
C ASP A 29 -16.99 -8.61 24.46
N VAL A 30 -16.81 -7.40 23.92
CA VAL A 30 -15.79 -7.08 22.91
C VAL A 30 -14.38 -7.40 23.43
N ALA A 31 -14.12 -7.25 24.73
CA ALA A 31 -12.80 -7.57 25.29
C ALA A 31 -12.53 -9.08 25.19
N ALA A 32 -13.51 -9.92 25.55
CA ALA A 32 -13.40 -11.37 25.37
C ALA A 32 -13.28 -11.78 23.89
N LEU A 33 -13.93 -11.06 22.96
CA LEU A 33 -13.75 -11.29 21.52
C LEU A 33 -12.32 -11.00 21.08
N LYS A 34 -11.74 -9.88 21.53
CA LYS A 34 -10.37 -9.48 21.21
C LYS A 34 -9.35 -10.49 21.73
N THR A 35 -9.52 -11.00 22.95
CA THR A 35 -8.65 -12.06 23.49
C THR A 35 -8.70 -13.32 22.62
N ARG A 36 -9.89 -13.72 22.15
CA ARG A 36 -10.04 -14.84 21.21
C ARG A 36 -9.42 -14.54 19.84
N ALA A 37 -9.50 -13.31 19.36
CA ALA A 37 -8.91 -12.90 18.10
C ALA A 37 -7.39 -13.00 18.15
N VAL A 38 -6.78 -12.51 19.23
CA VAL A 38 -5.34 -12.63 19.49
C VAL A 38 -4.90 -14.09 19.48
N ALA A 39 -5.60 -14.95 20.23
CA ALA A 39 -5.31 -16.39 20.26
C ALA A 39 -5.50 -17.05 18.87
N GLY A 40 -6.52 -16.64 18.12
CA GLY A 40 -6.78 -17.13 16.76
C GLY A 40 -5.72 -16.72 15.74
N VAL A 41 -5.11 -15.54 15.92
CA VAL A 41 -3.94 -15.08 15.15
C VAL A 41 -2.68 -15.86 15.56
N ASP A 42 -2.45 -16.05 16.86
CA ASP A 42 -1.30 -16.83 17.35
C ASP A 42 -1.31 -18.28 16.83
N ALA A 43 -2.49 -18.92 16.82
CA ALA A 43 -2.67 -20.25 16.24
C ALA A 43 -2.38 -20.31 14.73
N ARG A 44 -2.34 -19.14 14.06
CA ARG A 44 -2.05 -18.98 12.63
C ARG A 44 -0.67 -18.39 12.34
N ALA A 45 0.20 -18.26 13.34
CA ALA A 45 1.56 -17.74 13.15
C ALA A 45 2.34 -18.50 12.06
N LYS A 46 2.16 -19.82 11.96
CA LYS A 46 2.75 -20.63 10.89
C LYS A 46 2.22 -20.26 9.50
N LEU A 47 0.92 -20.01 9.37
CA LEU A 47 0.31 -19.58 8.12
C LEU A 47 0.83 -18.19 7.72
N ALA A 48 0.93 -17.26 8.67
CA ALA A 48 1.52 -15.94 8.44
C ALA A 48 2.94 -16.06 7.87
N GLN A 49 3.81 -16.86 8.51
CA GLN A 49 5.17 -17.12 8.01
C GLN A 49 5.16 -17.70 6.58
N VAL A 50 4.33 -18.71 6.31
CA VAL A 50 4.28 -19.34 4.98
C VAL A 50 3.83 -18.35 3.89
N ILE A 51 2.86 -17.47 4.18
CA ILE A 51 2.45 -16.42 3.24
C ILE A 51 3.60 -15.45 3.00
N THR A 52 4.19 -14.91 4.06
CA THR A 52 5.30 -13.94 3.98
C THR A 52 6.47 -14.50 3.17
N ASP A 53 6.87 -15.74 3.42
CA ASP A 53 7.98 -16.41 2.75
C ASP A 53 7.67 -16.73 1.28
N SER A 54 6.43 -17.17 0.99
CA SER A 54 6.03 -17.49 -0.38
C SER A 54 6.03 -16.23 -1.25
N VAL A 55 5.38 -15.17 -0.79
CA VAL A 55 5.32 -13.90 -1.53
C VAL A 55 6.71 -13.26 -1.66
N PHE A 56 7.56 -13.39 -0.64
CA PHE A 56 8.96 -12.94 -0.73
C PHE A 56 9.67 -13.62 -1.92
N SER A 57 9.47 -14.93 -2.06
CA SER A 57 10.17 -15.74 -3.07
C SER A 57 9.74 -15.47 -4.52
N PHE A 58 8.51 -14.94 -4.73
CA PHE A 58 8.01 -14.64 -6.07
C PHE A 58 8.68 -13.41 -6.69
N ALA A 59 8.96 -12.40 -5.87
CA ALA A 59 9.69 -11.18 -6.21
C ALA A 59 9.20 -10.49 -7.50
N GLU A 60 7.91 -10.18 -7.56
CA GLU A 60 7.23 -9.66 -8.75
C GLU A 60 7.04 -8.14 -8.71
N LEU A 61 7.24 -7.47 -9.84
CA LEU A 61 7.08 -6.01 -9.96
C LEU A 61 5.62 -5.61 -10.18
N GLY A 62 5.35 -4.32 -9.96
CA GLY A 62 4.05 -3.69 -10.20
C GLY A 62 3.46 -4.05 -11.56
N MET A 63 2.16 -4.36 -11.58
CA MET A 63 1.35 -4.84 -12.71
C MET A 63 1.60 -6.30 -13.14
N HIS A 64 2.60 -6.96 -12.57
CA HIS A 64 3.03 -8.32 -12.94
C HIS A 64 3.17 -9.26 -11.72
N GLU A 65 2.45 -8.98 -10.64
CA GLU A 65 2.32 -9.79 -9.42
C GLU A 65 1.48 -11.07 -9.62
N GLU A 66 1.75 -11.83 -10.69
CA GLU A 66 0.92 -12.96 -11.16
C GLU A 66 0.88 -14.14 -10.18
N GLU A 67 2.04 -14.67 -9.79
CA GLU A 67 2.14 -15.80 -8.86
C GLU A 67 1.73 -15.39 -7.45
N THR A 68 2.03 -14.15 -7.05
CA THR A 68 1.58 -13.55 -5.78
C THR A 68 0.06 -13.51 -5.71
N SER A 69 -0.60 -12.89 -6.69
CA SER A 69 -2.06 -12.79 -6.72
C SER A 69 -2.73 -14.14 -6.83
N LYS A 70 -2.20 -15.05 -7.66
CA LYS A 70 -2.69 -16.44 -7.76
C LYS A 70 -2.60 -17.18 -6.42
N TYR A 71 -1.46 -17.10 -5.74
CA TYR A 71 -1.26 -17.75 -4.45
C TYR A 71 -2.23 -17.23 -3.37
N LEU A 72 -2.30 -15.91 -3.20
CA LEU A 72 -3.11 -15.27 -2.15
C LEU A 72 -4.60 -15.53 -2.36
N THR A 73 -5.07 -15.42 -3.59
CA THR A 73 -6.48 -15.63 -3.91
C THR A 73 -6.89 -17.10 -3.82
N ALA A 74 -6.05 -18.05 -4.23
CA ALA A 74 -6.32 -19.47 -4.02
C ALA A 74 -6.45 -19.81 -2.52
N LEU A 75 -5.61 -19.18 -1.68
CA LEU A 75 -5.72 -19.29 -0.23
C LEU A 75 -7.04 -18.72 0.30
N LEU A 76 -7.46 -17.56 -0.20
CA LEU A 76 -8.73 -16.92 0.19
C LEU A 76 -9.95 -17.73 -0.26
N GLU A 77 -9.96 -18.26 -1.49
CA GLU A 77 -11.01 -19.16 -2.03
C GLU A 77 -11.15 -20.41 -1.16
N LYS A 78 -10.03 -21.04 -0.81
CA LYS A 78 -10.02 -22.20 0.10
C LYS A 78 -10.63 -21.89 1.47
N ASN A 79 -10.59 -20.63 1.89
CA ASN A 79 -11.18 -20.16 3.13
C ASN A 79 -12.59 -19.56 2.96
N GLY A 80 -13.22 -19.75 1.79
CA GLY A 80 -14.62 -19.42 1.54
C GLY A 80 -14.88 -17.98 1.09
N PHE A 81 -13.84 -17.22 0.73
CA PHE A 81 -14.03 -15.92 0.09
C PHE A 81 -14.41 -16.08 -1.38
N THR A 82 -15.30 -15.22 -1.87
CA THR A 82 -15.59 -15.08 -3.31
C THR A 82 -14.62 -14.07 -3.91
N ILE A 83 -13.94 -14.42 -5.00
CA ILE A 83 -12.93 -13.57 -5.63
C ILE A 83 -13.44 -12.98 -6.94
N GLU A 84 -13.31 -11.66 -7.07
CA GLU A 84 -13.34 -10.94 -8.34
C GLU A 84 -11.90 -10.65 -8.77
N ARG A 85 -11.52 -10.99 -10.00
CA ARG A 85 -10.16 -10.87 -10.54
C ARG A 85 -10.14 -9.87 -11.70
N GLY A 86 -8.98 -9.29 -11.99
CA GLY A 86 -8.84 -8.33 -13.09
C GLY A 86 -9.47 -6.97 -12.79
N VAL A 87 -9.61 -6.62 -11.50
CA VAL A 87 -10.37 -5.46 -11.05
C VAL A 87 -9.73 -4.17 -11.56
N ALA A 88 -10.58 -3.19 -11.94
CA ALA A 88 -10.16 -1.91 -12.51
C ALA A 88 -9.28 -1.99 -13.77
N GLY A 89 -9.34 -3.12 -14.50
CA GLY A 89 -8.56 -3.34 -15.71
C GLY A 89 -7.09 -3.74 -15.46
N MET A 90 -6.73 -4.07 -14.21
CA MET A 90 -5.40 -4.55 -13.83
C MET A 90 -5.42 -6.07 -13.68
N PRO A 91 -4.63 -6.84 -14.46
CA PRO A 91 -4.67 -8.31 -14.47
C PRO A 91 -4.42 -8.95 -13.10
N THR A 92 -3.55 -8.35 -12.30
CA THR A 92 -3.11 -8.87 -10.99
C THR A 92 -3.95 -8.33 -9.84
N ALA A 93 -4.88 -7.41 -10.08
CA ALA A 93 -5.79 -6.90 -9.07
C ALA A 93 -6.96 -7.85 -8.81
N TRP A 94 -7.40 -7.90 -7.55
CA TRP A 94 -8.53 -8.72 -7.12
C TRP A 94 -9.26 -8.11 -5.93
N VAL A 95 -10.51 -8.51 -5.72
CA VAL A 95 -11.29 -8.21 -4.52
C VAL A 95 -11.86 -9.53 -4.00
N ALA A 96 -11.57 -9.87 -2.74
CA ALA A 96 -12.09 -11.05 -2.10
C ALA A 96 -13.14 -10.67 -1.05
N LYS A 97 -14.35 -11.20 -1.14
CA LYS A 97 -15.44 -10.90 -0.20
C LYS A 97 -15.92 -12.14 0.54
N TRP A 98 -16.15 -11.99 1.84
CA TRP A 98 -16.84 -12.97 2.66
C TRP A 98 -17.85 -12.28 3.57
N THR A 99 -19.10 -12.75 3.57
CA THR A 99 -20.21 -12.15 4.34
C THR A 99 -20.77 -13.15 5.34
N ASN A 100 -21.03 -12.68 6.56
CA ASN A 100 -21.74 -13.43 7.59
C ASN A 100 -23.13 -12.85 7.82
N GLY A 101 -24.17 -13.68 7.70
CA GLY A 101 -25.55 -13.26 7.90
C GLY A 101 -26.02 -12.19 6.90
N THR A 102 -26.97 -11.35 7.33
CA THR A 102 -27.57 -10.28 6.51
C THR A 102 -27.36 -8.92 7.18
N GLY A 103 -26.97 -7.91 6.41
CA GLY A 103 -26.64 -6.58 6.94
C GLY A 103 -25.29 -6.55 7.67
N GLY A 104 -25.09 -5.55 8.53
CA GLY A 104 -23.80 -5.29 9.18
C GLY A 104 -22.84 -4.46 8.30
N PRO A 105 -21.73 -3.99 8.86
CA PRO A 105 -20.79 -3.15 8.13
C PRO A 105 -19.89 -3.95 7.18
N GLU A 106 -19.40 -3.31 6.13
CA GLU A 106 -18.36 -3.81 5.22
C GLU A 106 -17.00 -3.22 5.61
N ILE A 107 -16.08 -4.07 6.09
CA ILE A 107 -14.73 -3.66 6.51
C ILE A 107 -13.71 -4.23 5.52
N ALA A 108 -12.94 -3.33 4.90
CA ALA A 108 -11.93 -3.71 3.92
C ALA A 108 -10.51 -3.69 4.53
N LEU A 109 -9.75 -4.75 4.26
CA LEU A 109 -8.38 -4.93 4.72
C LEU A 109 -7.45 -4.97 3.50
N GLY A 110 -6.43 -4.11 3.48
CA GLY A 110 -5.55 -3.96 2.33
C GLY A 110 -4.08 -3.83 2.66
N SER A 111 -3.24 -4.24 1.72
CA SER A 111 -1.79 -4.01 1.71
C SER A 111 -1.24 -4.21 0.30
N ASP A 112 -0.04 -3.72 0.05
CA ASP A 112 0.62 -3.77 -1.25
C ASP A 112 1.22 -5.16 -1.55
N LEU A 113 1.57 -5.40 -2.81
CA LEU A 113 2.10 -6.69 -3.30
C LEU A 113 3.47 -6.57 -3.96
N ASP A 114 3.75 -5.44 -4.61
CA ASP A 114 4.81 -5.32 -5.59
C ASP A 114 6.20 -5.14 -4.97
N CYS A 115 7.20 -5.64 -5.70
CA CYS A 115 8.61 -5.39 -5.46
C CYS A 115 9.09 -4.13 -6.16
N ILE A 116 10.36 -3.79 -5.88
CA ILE A 116 11.09 -2.77 -6.63
C ILE A 116 12.18 -3.38 -7.52
N PRO A 117 12.57 -2.71 -8.62
CA PRO A 117 13.65 -3.17 -9.49
C PRO A 117 15.01 -3.24 -8.77
N LYS A 118 15.86 -4.19 -9.16
CA LYS A 118 17.27 -4.31 -8.74
C LYS A 118 17.49 -4.47 -7.23
N ALA A 119 16.46 -4.87 -6.47
CA ALA A 119 16.53 -5.09 -5.03
C ALA A 119 16.56 -6.58 -4.62
N SER A 120 16.81 -7.50 -5.55
CA SER A 120 16.98 -8.91 -5.21
C SER A 120 18.01 -9.09 -4.09
N GLN A 121 17.63 -9.86 -3.07
CA GLN A 121 18.43 -10.09 -1.88
C GLN A 121 18.01 -11.42 -1.25
N LYS A 122 18.98 -12.21 -0.78
CA LYS A 122 18.71 -13.34 0.09
C LYS A 122 18.31 -12.85 1.48
N PRO A 123 17.16 -13.31 2.02
CA PRO A 123 16.74 -12.93 3.36
C PRO A 123 17.71 -13.51 4.39
N GLY A 124 17.90 -12.81 5.49
CA GLY A 124 18.78 -13.20 6.60
C GLY A 124 20.28 -13.17 6.33
N VAL A 125 20.71 -12.71 5.14
CA VAL A 125 22.13 -12.45 4.85
C VAL A 125 22.42 -10.97 5.15
N PRO A 126 23.34 -10.64 6.09
CA PRO A 126 23.47 -9.27 6.60
C PRO A 126 24.26 -8.33 5.67
N TYR A 127 24.47 -8.71 4.42
CA TYR A 127 25.21 -7.97 3.39
C TYR A 127 24.61 -8.25 2.01
N ARG A 128 25.05 -7.49 1.00
CA ARG A 128 24.49 -7.60 -0.36
C ARG A 128 24.83 -8.94 -1.00
N ASP A 129 23.81 -9.78 -1.14
CA ASP A 129 23.86 -11.09 -1.76
C ASP A 129 22.53 -11.39 -2.46
N PRO A 130 22.37 -11.02 -3.73
CA PRO A 130 21.12 -11.20 -4.47
C PRO A 130 20.82 -12.69 -4.72
N LEU A 131 19.53 -13.05 -4.83
CA LEU A 131 19.12 -14.36 -5.35
C LEU A 131 19.51 -14.47 -6.83
N VAL A 132 19.18 -13.42 -7.60
CA VAL A 132 19.58 -13.25 -9.00
C VAL A 132 20.06 -11.82 -9.18
N ALA A 133 21.28 -11.63 -9.68
CA ALA A 133 21.87 -10.30 -9.84
C ALA A 133 21.02 -9.41 -10.75
N GLY A 134 20.67 -8.21 -10.26
CA GLY A 134 19.87 -7.23 -11.01
C GLY A 134 18.36 -7.50 -11.02
N ALA A 135 17.91 -8.64 -10.48
CA ALA A 135 16.49 -8.97 -10.41
C ALA A 135 15.74 -8.10 -9.37
N PRO A 136 14.40 -8.06 -9.44
CA PRO A 136 13.56 -7.42 -8.43
C PRO A 136 13.67 -8.05 -7.03
N GLY A 137 13.19 -7.32 -6.02
CA GLY A 137 13.05 -7.84 -4.66
C GLY A 137 12.21 -6.93 -3.76
N HIS A 138 11.78 -7.47 -2.62
CA HIS A 138 10.93 -6.80 -1.63
C HIS A 138 11.72 -5.79 -0.78
N GLY A 139 12.26 -4.76 -1.46
CA GLY A 139 13.00 -3.66 -0.84
C GLY A 139 12.15 -2.65 -0.06
N GLU A 140 10.82 -2.69 -0.18
CA GLU A 140 9.90 -2.03 0.76
C GLU A 140 9.32 -3.01 1.78
N GLY A 141 9.21 -4.30 1.42
CA GLY A 141 8.70 -5.36 2.30
C GLY A 141 7.21 -5.71 2.11
N HIS A 142 6.65 -5.37 0.95
CA HIS A 142 5.24 -5.61 0.57
C HIS A 142 4.82 -7.09 0.65
N ASN A 143 5.75 -8.04 0.63
CA ASN A 143 5.44 -9.46 0.81
C ASN A 143 4.75 -9.81 2.15
N SER A 144 4.90 -8.96 3.16
CA SER A 144 4.47 -9.28 4.51
C SER A 144 3.05 -8.80 4.86
N GLY A 145 2.52 -7.80 4.14
CA GLY A 145 1.30 -7.12 4.56
C GLY A 145 0.00 -7.88 4.29
N GLN A 146 -0.08 -8.60 3.16
CA GLN A 146 -1.24 -9.48 2.94
C GLN A 146 -1.28 -10.64 3.94
N ALA A 147 -0.13 -11.09 4.44
CA ALA A 147 -0.10 -12.08 5.52
C ALA A 147 -0.77 -11.54 6.80
N VAL A 148 -0.47 -10.28 7.16
CA VAL A 148 -1.11 -9.57 8.30
C VAL A 148 -2.63 -9.60 8.16
N ASN A 149 -3.13 -9.15 7.02
CA ASN A 149 -4.57 -9.00 6.81
C ASN A 149 -5.28 -10.35 6.72
N ILE A 150 -4.70 -11.34 6.02
CA ILE A 150 -5.33 -12.66 5.84
C ILE A 150 -5.47 -13.37 7.17
N VAL A 151 -4.41 -13.46 7.99
CA VAL A 151 -4.51 -14.17 9.27
C VAL A 151 -5.43 -13.47 10.25
N ALA A 152 -5.47 -12.13 10.23
CA ALA A 152 -6.44 -11.35 11.00
C ALA A 152 -7.88 -11.64 10.54
N ALA A 153 -8.16 -11.58 9.24
CA ALA A 153 -9.48 -11.85 8.67
C ALA A 153 -9.98 -13.25 9.00
N LEU A 154 -9.12 -14.27 8.95
CA LEU A 154 -9.50 -15.64 9.28
C LEU A 154 -9.83 -15.81 10.77
N ALA A 155 -9.07 -15.18 11.67
CA ALA A 155 -9.38 -15.20 13.11
C ALA A 155 -10.72 -14.48 13.41
N VAL A 156 -10.95 -13.33 12.78
CA VAL A 156 -12.20 -12.57 12.91
C VAL A 156 -13.38 -13.34 12.33
N LYS A 157 -13.22 -13.95 11.15
CA LYS A 157 -14.24 -14.78 10.49
C LYS A 157 -14.75 -15.93 11.37
N GLU A 158 -13.85 -16.62 12.10
CA GLU A 158 -14.24 -17.67 13.05
C GLU A 158 -15.10 -17.11 14.19
N ILE A 159 -14.71 -15.96 14.73
CA ILE A 159 -15.46 -15.28 15.79
C ILE A 159 -16.82 -14.82 15.28
N MET A 160 -16.86 -14.17 14.10
CA MET A 160 -18.11 -13.73 13.48
C MET A 160 -19.09 -14.89 13.30
N THR A 161 -18.61 -16.04 12.81
CA THR A 161 -19.43 -17.23 12.61
C THR A 161 -19.97 -17.76 13.94
N LYS A 162 -19.11 -17.90 14.95
CA LYS A 162 -19.48 -18.45 16.26
C LYS A 162 -20.46 -17.54 17.02
N GLU A 163 -20.21 -16.24 17.02
CA GLU A 163 -20.99 -15.24 17.74
C GLU A 163 -22.14 -14.66 16.90
N LYS A 164 -22.30 -15.12 15.66
CA LYS A 164 -23.32 -14.65 14.71
C LYS A 164 -23.27 -13.13 14.47
N ILE A 165 -22.06 -12.56 14.44
CA ILE A 165 -21.85 -11.12 14.18
C ILE A 165 -22.03 -10.86 12.68
N PRO A 166 -23.05 -10.09 12.25
CA PRO A 166 -23.28 -9.81 10.85
C PRO A 166 -22.24 -8.81 10.32
N GLY A 167 -21.87 -8.95 9.05
CA GLY A 167 -20.97 -8.04 8.36
C GLY A 167 -20.21 -8.70 7.23
N THR A 168 -19.44 -7.90 6.51
CA THR A 168 -18.64 -8.34 5.36
C THR A 168 -17.18 -8.00 5.57
N LEU A 169 -16.31 -8.99 5.36
CA LEU A 169 -14.87 -8.81 5.27
C LEU A 169 -14.48 -8.73 3.80
N VAL A 170 -13.76 -7.67 3.43
CA VAL A 170 -13.23 -7.47 2.07
C VAL A 170 -11.72 -7.46 2.14
N MET A 171 -11.06 -8.27 1.32
CA MET A 171 -9.61 -8.24 1.14
C MET A 171 -9.30 -7.70 -0.24
N TRP A 172 -8.25 -6.89 -0.33
CA TRP A 172 -7.81 -6.32 -1.61
C TRP A 172 -6.30 -6.05 -1.60
N PRO A 173 -5.62 -6.14 -2.76
CA PRO A 173 -4.22 -5.80 -2.91
C PRO A 173 -4.02 -4.35 -3.37
N GLY A 174 -2.99 -3.68 -2.86
CA GLY A 174 -2.35 -2.61 -3.59
C GLY A 174 -1.48 -3.21 -4.70
N VAL A 175 -1.88 -2.96 -5.94
CA VAL A 175 -1.14 -3.38 -7.15
C VAL A 175 -0.33 -2.19 -7.60
N ALA A 176 0.94 -2.40 -7.94
CA ALA A 176 1.80 -1.34 -8.46
C ALA A 176 1.84 -0.06 -7.60
N GLU A 177 1.93 -0.21 -6.27
CA GLU A 177 2.04 0.93 -5.35
C GLU A 177 3.32 1.72 -5.61
N GLU A 178 4.42 1.02 -5.93
CA GLU A 178 5.73 1.64 -6.17
C GLU A 178 5.74 2.54 -7.42
N LEU A 179 4.82 2.25 -8.35
CA LEU A 179 4.58 3.08 -9.54
C LEU A 179 3.59 4.22 -9.25
N LEU A 180 2.89 4.15 -8.10
CA LEU A 180 1.78 4.98 -7.63
C LEU A 180 0.62 4.97 -8.64
N ALA A 181 0.29 3.76 -9.09
CA ALA A 181 -0.51 3.54 -10.28
C ALA A 181 -1.72 2.61 -10.08
N GLY A 182 -1.95 2.05 -8.89
CA GLY A 182 -3.01 1.06 -8.70
C GLY A 182 -4.29 1.62 -8.09
N LYS A 183 -4.15 2.27 -6.93
CA LYS A 183 -5.30 2.53 -6.04
C LYS A 183 -6.24 3.58 -6.61
N ALA A 184 -5.74 4.57 -7.35
CA ALA A 184 -6.57 5.55 -8.05
C ALA A 184 -7.51 4.91 -9.09
N PHE A 185 -7.06 3.86 -9.82
CA PHE A 185 -7.91 3.12 -10.74
C PHE A 185 -8.98 2.30 -10.00
N MET A 186 -8.65 1.71 -8.85
CA MET A 186 -9.62 1.01 -8.00
C MET A 186 -10.70 1.95 -7.45
N VAL A 187 -10.30 3.15 -7.00
CA VAL A 187 -11.23 4.20 -6.57
C VAL A 187 -12.15 4.59 -7.73
N ARG A 188 -11.60 4.84 -8.93
CA ARG A 188 -12.38 5.18 -10.12
C ARG A 188 -13.37 4.08 -10.52
N ALA A 189 -12.95 2.81 -10.40
CA ALA A 189 -13.81 1.65 -10.65
C ALA A 189 -14.90 1.45 -9.57
N GLY A 190 -14.81 2.16 -8.44
CA GLY A 190 -15.81 2.13 -7.38
C GLY A 190 -15.67 0.96 -6.42
N VAL A 191 -14.48 0.36 -6.30
CA VAL A 191 -14.20 -0.79 -5.42
C VAL A 191 -14.66 -0.54 -3.98
N PHE A 192 -14.49 0.69 -3.49
CA PHE A 192 -14.75 1.07 -2.09
C PHE A 192 -16.12 1.75 -1.85
N LYS A 193 -17.01 1.82 -2.86
CA LYS A 193 -18.27 2.59 -2.76
C LYS A 193 -19.20 2.16 -1.62
N ASN A 194 -19.16 0.88 -1.25
CA ASN A 194 -20.03 0.30 -0.21
C ASN A 194 -19.29 0.00 1.09
N THR A 195 -18.02 0.37 1.18
CA THR A 195 -17.15 0.06 2.31
C THR A 195 -17.35 1.07 3.43
N ASP A 196 -17.56 0.61 4.67
CA ASP A 196 -17.74 1.47 5.83
C ASP A 196 -16.40 1.98 6.38
N ALA A 197 -15.37 1.16 6.32
CA ALA A 197 -14.01 1.51 6.74
C ALA A 197 -12.95 0.66 6.04
N VAL A 198 -11.77 1.26 5.83
CA VAL A 198 -10.57 0.60 5.31
C VAL A 198 -9.49 0.58 6.40
N LEU A 199 -9.00 -0.62 6.73
CA LEU A 199 -7.77 -0.81 7.48
C LEU A 199 -6.68 -1.22 6.50
N PHE A 200 -5.76 -0.30 6.23
CA PHE A 200 -4.60 -0.58 5.41
C PHE A 200 -3.39 -0.90 6.30
N THR A 201 -2.47 -1.71 5.81
CA THR A 201 -1.27 -2.10 6.55
C THR A 201 -0.04 -1.84 5.73
N HIS A 202 0.99 -1.29 6.37
CA HIS A 202 2.30 -1.09 5.76
C HIS A 202 3.38 -1.60 6.72
N VAL A 203 4.44 -2.19 6.19
CA VAL A 203 5.56 -2.62 7.02
C VAL A 203 6.34 -1.42 7.55
N GLY A 204 6.89 -1.54 8.76
CA GLY A 204 7.81 -0.60 9.36
C GLY A 204 8.69 -1.29 10.40
N SER A 205 9.40 -0.49 11.21
CA SER A 205 10.18 -0.99 12.36
C SER A 205 9.38 -1.05 13.67
N ASN A 206 8.24 -0.36 13.72
CA ASN A 206 7.41 -0.20 14.91
C ASN A 206 5.92 -0.50 14.62
N LEU A 207 5.15 -0.79 15.67
CA LEU A 207 3.70 -0.71 15.61
C LEU A 207 3.27 0.74 15.75
N GLY A 208 2.43 1.22 14.85
CA GLY A 208 1.94 2.59 14.95
C GLY A 208 0.85 2.90 13.96
N THR A 209 0.16 4.01 14.21
CA THR A 209 -0.82 4.58 13.28
C THR A 209 -0.73 6.10 13.31
N ARG A 210 -1.51 6.76 12.45
CA ARG A 210 -1.58 8.21 12.33
C ARG A 210 -2.97 8.64 11.91
N TRP A 211 -3.31 9.90 12.16
CA TRP A 211 -4.59 10.47 11.74
C TRP A 211 -4.45 11.87 11.13
N GLY A 212 -5.50 12.28 10.42
CA GLY A 212 -5.57 13.55 9.71
C GLY A 212 -4.58 13.63 8.55
N TYR A 213 -4.22 14.84 8.15
CA TYR A 213 -3.26 15.08 7.09
C TYR A 213 -1.88 14.55 7.47
N SER A 214 -1.31 13.68 6.66
CA SER A 214 -0.09 12.94 7.00
C SER A 214 1.23 13.71 6.79
N GLY A 215 1.17 14.91 6.21
CA GLY A 215 2.36 15.71 5.93
C GLY A 215 3.22 15.23 4.75
N GLY A 216 2.83 14.13 4.08
CA GLY A 216 3.45 13.67 2.85
C GLY A 216 2.94 14.43 1.62
N THR A 217 3.55 14.17 0.48
CA THR A 217 3.11 14.73 -0.81
C THR A 217 2.14 13.78 -1.50
N GLY A 218 1.14 14.30 -2.19
CA GLY A 218 0.50 13.59 -3.29
C GLY A 218 1.28 13.83 -4.59
N LEU A 219 0.92 13.12 -5.66
CA LEU A 219 1.54 13.28 -6.95
C LEU A 219 0.67 12.93 -8.15
N VAL A 220 1.17 13.36 -9.30
CA VAL A 220 0.82 12.79 -10.59
C VAL A 220 2.04 12.15 -11.23
N SER A 221 1.82 10.99 -11.85
CA SER A 221 2.80 10.22 -12.62
C SER A 221 2.47 10.36 -14.09
N VAL A 222 3.38 10.95 -14.87
CA VAL A 222 3.14 11.26 -16.28
C VAL A 222 4.36 10.97 -17.13
N GLU A 223 4.13 10.28 -18.24
CA GLU A 223 5.11 10.09 -19.29
C GLU A 223 4.84 11.06 -20.44
N TYR A 224 5.87 11.78 -20.87
CA TYR A 224 5.84 12.65 -22.05
C TYR A 224 6.59 11.96 -23.18
N THR A 225 5.96 11.82 -24.34
CA THR A 225 6.56 11.24 -25.54
C THR A 225 6.67 12.29 -26.62
N PHE A 226 7.90 12.55 -27.04
CA PHE A 226 8.23 13.43 -28.15
C PHE A 226 8.28 12.63 -29.44
N THR A 227 7.78 13.21 -30.53
CA THR A 227 7.78 12.61 -31.87
C THR A 227 8.35 13.62 -32.86
N GLY A 228 9.35 13.19 -33.60
CA GLY A 228 10.06 13.95 -34.61
C GLY A 228 10.29 13.13 -35.88
N GLU A 229 11.48 13.26 -36.47
CA GLU A 229 11.81 12.67 -37.77
C GLU A 229 13.24 12.14 -37.75
N ALA A 230 13.40 10.89 -38.19
CA ALA A 230 14.70 10.24 -38.26
C ALA A 230 15.53 10.76 -39.44
N ALA A 231 16.83 10.87 -39.23
CA ALA A 231 17.81 11.14 -40.28
C ALA A 231 19.15 10.50 -39.92
N HIS A 232 19.98 10.26 -40.93
CA HIS A 232 21.34 9.79 -40.70
C HIS A 232 22.17 10.91 -40.06
N SER A 233 22.62 10.70 -38.82
CA SER A 233 23.23 11.76 -37.99
C SER A 233 24.47 12.40 -38.62
N ALA A 234 25.28 11.63 -39.35
CA ALA A 234 26.47 12.16 -40.04
C ALA A 234 26.24 12.66 -41.48
N VAL A 235 25.23 12.16 -42.20
CA VAL A 235 25.09 12.41 -43.66
C VAL A 235 24.13 13.55 -43.94
N ALA A 236 23.00 13.60 -43.23
CA ALA A 236 21.99 14.63 -43.47
C ALA A 236 21.21 14.99 -42.18
N PRO A 237 21.88 15.35 -41.07
CA PRO A 237 21.21 15.64 -39.80
C PRO A 237 20.18 16.78 -39.90
N TRP A 238 20.38 17.75 -40.80
CA TRP A 238 19.44 18.87 -41.03
C TRP A 238 18.03 18.44 -41.48
N ARG A 239 17.86 17.20 -41.95
CA ARG A 239 16.57 16.62 -42.29
C ARG A 239 15.82 16.06 -41.07
N GLY A 240 16.52 15.79 -39.97
CA GLY A 240 15.93 15.19 -38.78
C GLY A 240 15.26 16.20 -37.88
N ARG A 241 14.41 15.69 -36.98
CA ARG A 241 13.83 16.40 -35.84
C ARG A 241 14.01 15.48 -34.63
N SER A 242 14.97 15.79 -33.78
CA SER A 242 15.36 14.90 -32.67
C SER A 242 14.31 14.96 -31.57
N ALA A 243 13.63 13.85 -31.34
CA ALA A 243 12.74 13.70 -30.19
C ALA A 243 13.53 13.70 -28.86
N LEU A 244 14.76 13.16 -28.88
CA LEU A 244 15.64 13.20 -27.71
C LEU A 244 16.02 14.65 -27.33
N ASP A 245 16.23 15.54 -28.30
CA ASP A 245 16.46 16.96 -28.01
C ASP A 245 15.23 17.56 -27.31
N GLY A 246 14.02 17.15 -27.70
CA GLY A 246 12.78 17.53 -27.01
C GLY A 246 12.75 17.10 -25.55
N VAL A 247 13.17 15.86 -25.26
CA VAL A 247 13.33 15.35 -23.88
C VAL A 247 14.37 16.16 -23.11
N GLU A 248 15.57 16.34 -23.66
CA GLU A 248 16.65 17.08 -22.99
C GLU A 248 16.26 18.53 -22.72
N LEU A 249 15.58 19.20 -23.67
CA LEU A 249 15.09 20.56 -23.49
C LEU A 249 14.01 20.66 -22.42
N MET A 250 13.11 19.67 -22.33
CA MET A 250 12.14 19.60 -21.24
C MET A 250 12.85 19.45 -19.89
N ASP A 251 13.83 18.56 -19.80
CA ASP A 251 14.60 18.30 -18.57
C ASP A 251 15.39 19.52 -18.12
N VAL A 252 16.05 20.21 -19.07
CA VAL A 252 16.74 21.47 -18.81
C VAL A 252 15.76 22.56 -18.35
N GLY A 253 14.64 22.72 -19.06
CA GLY A 253 13.59 23.67 -18.67
C GLY A 253 13.06 23.40 -17.26
N TRP A 254 12.85 22.12 -16.93
CA TRP A 254 12.42 21.71 -15.60
C TRP A 254 13.50 21.93 -14.54
N ASN A 255 14.76 21.66 -14.85
CA ASN A 255 15.89 21.90 -13.94
C ASN A 255 15.99 23.38 -13.57
N PHE A 256 15.78 24.31 -14.51
CA PHE A 256 15.70 25.74 -14.19
C PHE A 256 14.44 26.11 -13.41
N LYS A 257 13.30 25.45 -13.67
CA LYS A 257 12.08 25.66 -12.88
C LYS A 257 12.27 25.38 -11.38
N ARG A 258 13.23 24.51 -11.00
CA ARG A 258 13.49 24.14 -9.60
C ARG A 258 13.83 25.33 -8.69
N GLU A 259 14.46 26.39 -9.22
CA GLU A 259 14.72 27.63 -8.46
C GLU A 259 13.45 28.32 -7.98
N HIS A 260 12.33 28.08 -8.66
CA HIS A 260 11.04 28.74 -8.41
C HIS A 260 9.96 27.78 -7.91
N LEU A 261 10.36 26.64 -7.35
CA LEU A 261 9.46 25.72 -6.66
C LEU A 261 9.35 26.08 -5.18
N ARG A 262 8.20 25.76 -4.57
CA ARG A 262 8.07 25.85 -3.12
C ARG A 262 8.94 24.78 -2.45
N PRO A 263 9.45 25.02 -1.23
CA PRO A 263 10.30 24.06 -0.52
C PRO A 263 9.67 22.68 -0.29
N GLU A 264 8.33 22.59 -0.24
CA GLU A 264 7.61 21.33 -0.02
C GLU A 264 7.48 20.47 -1.29
N GLN A 265 7.70 21.07 -2.48
CA GLN A 265 7.53 20.42 -3.77
C GLN A 265 8.70 19.51 -4.12
N ARG A 266 8.41 18.39 -4.78
CA ARG A 266 9.45 17.52 -5.36
C ARG A 266 9.08 17.15 -6.78
N SER A 267 10.10 16.82 -7.55
CA SER A 267 9.94 16.35 -8.91
C SER A 267 11.17 15.58 -9.34
N HIS A 268 10.95 14.44 -9.98
CA HIS A 268 11.99 13.50 -10.38
C HIS A 268 11.61 12.92 -11.73
N TYR A 269 12.60 12.58 -12.53
CA TYR A 269 12.37 12.00 -13.83
C TYR A 269 13.40 10.92 -14.17
N VAL A 270 13.01 10.07 -15.11
CA VAL A 270 13.90 9.17 -15.83
C VAL A 270 13.56 9.23 -17.31
N ILE A 271 14.58 9.22 -18.17
CA ILE A 271 14.37 9.04 -19.62
C ILE A 271 14.01 7.57 -19.82
N SER A 272 12.73 7.30 -20.11
CA SER A 272 12.20 5.94 -20.30
C SER A 272 12.55 5.38 -21.67
N ASP A 273 12.72 6.25 -22.66
CA ASP A 273 13.22 5.94 -24.00
C ASP A 273 14.08 7.11 -24.52
N GLY A 274 15.36 6.83 -24.79
CA GLY A 274 16.32 7.82 -25.29
C GLY A 274 16.63 7.70 -26.80
N GLY A 275 15.92 6.82 -27.52
CA GLY A 275 16.22 6.47 -28.90
C GLY A 275 17.19 5.28 -29.05
N ASP A 276 17.22 4.70 -30.25
CA ASP A 276 17.82 3.38 -30.49
C ASP A 276 19.35 3.39 -30.63
N GLN A 277 19.91 4.26 -31.48
CA GLN A 277 21.33 4.26 -31.86
C GLN A 277 21.87 5.66 -32.14
N PRO A 278 23.14 5.96 -31.82
CA PRO A 278 23.70 7.31 -31.95
C PRO A 278 23.90 7.78 -33.41
N ASN A 279 23.93 6.86 -34.38
CA ASN A 279 24.06 7.18 -35.82
C ASN A 279 22.72 7.56 -36.49
N VAL A 280 21.62 7.51 -35.74
CA VAL A 280 20.26 7.88 -36.19
C VAL A 280 19.73 9.00 -35.29
N VAL A 281 19.23 10.08 -35.89
CA VAL A 281 18.50 11.12 -35.15
C VAL A 281 17.22 10.49 -34.59
N PRO A 282 16.98 10.50 -33.26
CA PRO A 282 15.83 9.80 -32.68
C PRO A 282 14.49 10.37 -33.17
N PRO A 283 13.63 9.58 -33.85
CA PRO A 283 12.29 10.01 -34.23
C PRO A 283 11.30 9.97 -33.06
N THR A 284 11.63 9.23 -31.99
CA THR A 284 10.83 9.10 -30.77
C THR A 284 11.75 9.08 -29.56
N ALA A 285 11.29 9.67 -28.46
CA ALA A 285 11.94 9.61 -27.15
C ALA A 285 10.88 9.93 -26.08
N SER A 286 11.03 9.36 -24.89
CA SER A 286 10.08 9.52 -23.79
C SER A 286 10.80 9.78 -22.46
N VAL A 287 10.16 10.61 -21.63
CA VAL A 287 10.61 10.91 -20.28
C VAL A 287 9.44 10.78 -19.30
N TRP A 288 9.68 10.05 -18.21
CA TRP A 288 8.70 9.81 -17.17
C TRP A 288 8.98 10.68 -15.94
N TYR A 289 7.99 11.50 -15.58
CA TYR A 289 8.02 12.42 -14.46
C TYR A 289 7.09 12.00 -13.31
N TYR A 290 7.56 12.26 -12.09
CA TYR A 290 6.71 12.48 -10.93
C TYR A 290 6.68 13.95 -10.56
N PHE A 291 5.47 14.51 -10.37
CA PHE A 291 5.26 15.86 -9.84
C PHE A 291 4.56 15.78 -8.48
N ARG A 292 5.24 16.21 -7.41
CA ARG A 292 4.81 16.03 -6.01
C ARG A 292 4.48 17.35 -5.34
N GLU A 293 3.28 17.42 -4.75
CA GLU A 293 2.76 18.58 -4.01
C GLU A 293 1.81 18.13 -2.88
N GLN A 294 1.49 19.04 -1.98
CA GLN A 294 0.74 18.77 -0.76
C GLN A 294 -0.78 18.90 -0.91
N THR A 295 -1.27 19.58 -1.95
CA THR A 295 -2.71 19.81 -2.18
C THR A 295 -3.07 19.51 -3.63
N PHE A 296 -4.32 19.12 -3.87
CA PHE A 296 -4.82 18.81 -5.23
C PHE A 296 -4.60 19.96 -6.21
N ASP A 297 -4.92 21.19 -5.81
CA ASP A 297 -4.74 22.37 -6.68
C ASP A 297 -3.27 22.59 -7.03
N ASN A 298 -2.36 22.41 -6.08
CA ASN A 298 -0.94 22.58 -6.35
C ASN A 298 -0.36 21.42 -7.17
N ILE A 299 -0.82 20.17 -6.97
CA ILE A 299 -0.45 19.03 -7.82
C ILE A 299 -0.88 19.32 -9.26
N LYS A 300 -2.12 19.79 -9.47
CA LYS A 300 -2.63 20.17 -10.78
C LYS A 300 -1.81 21.31 -11.39
N ASN A 301 -1.53 22.37 -10.64
CA ASN A 301 -0.74 23.50 -11.15
C ASN A 301 0.68 23.08 -11.54
N LEU A 302 1.29 22.17 -10.76
CA LEU A 302 2.63 21.65 -11.06
C LEU A 302 2.62 20.78 -12.32
N TYR A 303 1.57 19.96 -12.50
CA TYR A 303 1.33 19.19 -13.71
C TYR A 303 1.17 20.08 -14.95
N GLU A 304 0.34 21.13 -14.88
CA GLU A 304 0.17 22.06 -16.01
C GLU A 304 1.45 22.85 -16.33
N THR A 305 2.27 23.13 -15.31
CA THR A 305 3.61 23.70 -15.53
C THR A 305 4.49 22.74 -16.32
N GLY A 306 4.48 21.45 -15.96
CA GLY A 306 5.16 20.39 -16.72
C GLY A 306 4.70 20.31 -18.18
N ASN A 307 3.38 20.33 -18.40
CA ASN A 307 2.78 20.34 -19.74
C ASN A 307 3.23 21.55 -20.57
N THR A 308 3.30 22.72 -19.94
CA THR A 308 3.74 23.96 -20.60
C THR A 308 5.21 23.88 -21.01
N ILE A 309 6.07 23.38 -20.12
CA ILE A 309 7.51 23.21 -20.41
C ILE A 309 7.72 22.18 -21.52
N ALA A 310 7.00 21.05 -21.47
CA ALA A 310 7.05 20.02 -22.51
C ALA A 310 6.64 20.58 -23.90
N GLN A 311 5.58 21.38 -23.96
CA GLN A 311 5.16 22.04 -25.20
C GLN A 311 6.19 23.07 -25.71
N GLY A 312 6.84 23.80 -24.80
CA GLY A 312 7.95 24.69 -25.14
C GLY A 312 9.14 23.93 -25.73
N ALA A 313 9.51 22.81 -25.11
CA ALA A 313 10.58 21.92 -25.58
C ALA A 313 10.28 21.33 -26.96
N ALA A 314 9.03 20.93 -27.20
CA ALA A 314 8.59 20.45 -28.51
C ALA A 314 8.72 21.54 -29.59
N THR A 315 8.34 22.78 -29.24
CA THR A 315 8.46 23.94 -30.13
C THR A 315 9.91 24.25 -30.49
N MET A 316 10.81 24.25 -29.50
CA MET A 316 12.24 24.51 -29.71
C MET A 316 12.94 23.43 -30.55
N SER A 317 12.55 22.17 -30.37
CA SER A 317 13.09 21.03 -31.12
C SER A 317 12.40 20.77 -32.46
N PHE A 318 11.36 21.55 -32.80
CA PHE A 318 10.51 21.34 -33.97
C PHE A 318 9.91 19.92 -34.03
N THR A 319 9.49 19.42 -32.86
CA THR A 319 8.82 18.12 -32.67
C THR A 319 7.40 18.33 -32.17
N THR A 320 6.65 17.24 -31.98
CA THR A 320 5.39 17.23 -31.25
C THR A 320 5.54 16.47 -29.94
N VAL A 321 4.74 16.81 -28.93
CA VAL A 321 4.71 16.07 -27.66
C VAL A 321 3.30 15.60 -27.34
N SER A 322 3.21 14.37 -26.82
CA SER A 322 2.02 13.82 -26.19
C SER A 322 2.34 13.44 -24.75
N HIS A 323 1.31 13.28 -23.92
CA HIS A 323 1.51 12.85 -22.54
C HIS A 323 0.47 11.81 -22.14
N ARG A 324 0.87 10.93 -21.22
CA ARG A 324 0.04 9.85 -20.69
C ARG A 324 0.17 9.81 -19.17
N LEU A 325 -0.96 9.86 -18.47
CA LEU A 325 -0.97 9.61 -17.04
C LEU A 325 -0.79 8.11 -16.77
N LEU A 326 0.25 7.80 -16.00
CA LEU A 326 0.55 6.44 -15.57
C LEU A 326 -0.07 6.13 -14.20
N GLY A 327 -0.33 7.16 -13.40
CA GLY A 327 -0.81 7.00 -12.03
C GLY A 327 -0.97 8.33 -11.29
N SER A 328 -1.53 8.24 -10.10
CA SER A 328 -1.65 9.36 -9.17
C SER A 328 -1.70 8.86 -7.74
N ALA A 329 -1.18 9.66 -6.81
CA ALA A 329 -1.35 9.45 -5.39
C ALA A 329 -1.93 10.72 -4.76
N ALA A 330 -3.06 10.65 -4.08
CA ALA A 330 -3.53 11.79 -3.29
C ALA A 330 -2.67 11.97 -2.02
N PRO A 331 -2.54 13.19 -1.48
CA PRO A 331 -1.90 13.38 -0.16
C PRO A 331 -2.68 12.61 0.92
N GLY A 332 -2.02 11.80 1.75
CA GLY A 332 -2.72 10.95 2.72
C GLY A 332 -3.49 11.76 3.78
N HIS A 333 -4.77 11.45 3.98
CA HIS A 333 -5.62 12.04 5.00
C HIS A 333 -6.43 10.96 5.74
N PHE A 334 -6.07 10.66 6.99
CA PHE A 334 -6.55 9.45 7.68
C PHE A 334 -7.59 9.73 8.77
N ASN A 335 -8.43 8.73 9.07
CA ASN A 335 -9.57 8.86 9.96
C ASN A 335 -9.16 8.81 11.44
N ARG A 336 -9.45 9.87 12.20
CA ARG A 336 -9.02 9.99 13.60
C ARG A 336 -9.69 8.99 14.55
N PRO A 337 -11.04 8.87 14.60
CA PRO A 337 -11.68 7.91 15.51
C PRO A 337 -11.16 6.48 15.37
N ILE A 338 -10.99 5.99 14.14
CA ILE A 338 -10.47 4.65 13.89
C ILE A 338 -8.99 4.55 14.33
N ALA A 339 -8.19 5.58 14.08
CA ALA A 339 -6.78 5.58 14.47
C ALA A 339 -6.60 5.58 16.01
N GLU A 340 -7.43 6.34 16.74
CA GLU A 340 -7.41 6.36 18.21
C GLU A 340 -7.85 5.02 18.82
N ASP A 341 -8.83 4.34 18.23
CA ASP A 341 -9.24 2.98 18.65
C ASP A 341 -8.15 1.94 18.31
N ALA A 342 -7.57 2.00 17.11
CA ALA A 342 -6.44 1.15 16.71
C ALA A 342 -5.21 1.36 17.61
N GLU A 343 -4.95 2.59 18.05
CA GLU A 343 -3.88 2.91 19.01
C GLU A 343 -4.07 2.20 20.35
N GLN A 344 -5.30 2.07 20.86
CA GLN A 344 -5.55 1.29 22.07
C GLN A 344 -5.23 -0.20 21.86
N ASN A 345 -5.55 -0.73 20.67
CA ASN A 345 -5.21 -2.10 20.31
C ASN A 345 -3.69 -2.28 20.15
N ILE A 346 -2.97 -1.31 19.58
CA ILE A 346 -1.51 -1.30 19.49
C ILE A 346 -0.88 -1.37 20.89
N LYS A 347 -1.34 -0.53 21.83
CA LYS A 347 -0.87 -0.53 23.22
C LYS A 347 -1.14 -1.85 23.94
N ALA A 348 -2.30 -2.45 23.69
CA ALA A 348 -2.66 -3.74 24.28
C ALA A 348 -1.82 -4.91 23.72
N VAL A 349 -1.45 -4.87 22.44
CA VAL A 349 -0.64 -5.92 21.80
C VAL A 349 0.85 -5.77 22.16
N GLY A 350 1.39 -4.56 22.11
CA GLY A 350 2.81 -4.30 22.33
C GLY A 350 3.70 -4.76 21.17
N LEU A 351 4.99 -4.41 21.24
CA LEU A 351 5.97 -4.92 20.28
C LEU A 351 6.30 -6.40 20.55
N PRO A 352 6.71 -7.16 19.52
CA PRO A 352 7.23 -8.50 19.72
C PRO A 352 8.43 -8.53 20.67
N LYS A 353 8.61 -9.66 21.35
CA LYS A 353 9.84 -9.91 22.10
C LYS A 353 10.94 -10.34 21.13
N TRP A 354 11.93 -9.47 20.97
CA TRP A 354 13.15 -9.74 20.21
C TRP A 354 14.14 -10.54 21.06
N THR A 355 14.77 -11.55 20.47
CA THR A 355 15.87 -12.29 21.12
C THR A 355 17.17 -11.48 21.05
N ASP A 356 18.14 -11.81 21.90
CA ASP A 356 19.48 -11.20 21.86
C ASP A 356 20.15 -11.45 20.50
N GLU A 357 19.91 -12.62 19.91
CA GLU A 357 20.36 -13.00 18.57
C GLU A 357 19.75 -12.13 17.46
N GLU A 358 18.44 -11.84 17.52
CA GLU A 358 17.76 -10.96 16.56
C GLU A 358 18.24 -9.52 16.70
N GLN A 359 18.45 -9.05 17.93
CA GLN A 359 19.03 -7.73 18.20
C GLN A 359 20.46 -7.61 17.67
N ALA A 360 21.29 -8.64 17.89
CA ALA A 360 22.65 -8.68 17.37
C ALA A 360 22.68 -8.69 15.83
N PHE A 361 21.78 -9.46 15.21
CA PHE A 361 21.63 -9.50 13.76
C PHE A 361 21.24 -8.14 13.18
N ALA A 362 20.22 -7.48 13.75
CA ALA A 362 19.78 -6.15 13.29
C ALA A 362 20.91 -5.11 13.37
N LYS A 363 21.67 -5.11 14.48
CA LYS A 363 22.85 -4.24 14.65
C LYS A 363 23.95 -4.54 13.65
N LEU A 364 24.17 -5.82 13.33
CA LEU A 364 25.14 -6.22 12.29
C LEU A 364 24.71 -5.70 10.91
N VAL A 365 23.43 -5.82 10.55
CA VAL A 365 22.89 -5.27 9.30
C VAL A 365 23.12 -3.75 9.24
N GLN A 366 22.72 -3.03 10.29
CA GLN A 366 22.90 -1.57 10.40
C GLN A 366 24.37 -1.18 10.26
N LYS A 367 25.27 -1.90 10.95
CA LYS A 367 26.72 -1.71 10.84
C LYS A 367 27.19 -1.90 9.39
N ASN A 368 26.73 -2.94 8.72
CA ASN A 368 27.18 -3.29 7.37
C ASN A 368 26.79 -2.27 6.30
N ILE A 369 25.71 -1.53 6.53
CA ILE A 369 25.28 -0.44 5.64
C ILE A 369 25.71 0.94 6.12
N GLY A 370 26.45 1.04 7.23
CA GLY A 370 26.91 2.31 7.81
C GLY A 370 25.83 3.12 8.53
N ALA A 371 24.72 2.49 8.95
CA ALA A 371 23.62 3.11 9.68
C ALA A 371 23.85 3.10 11.21
N PRO A 372 23.12 3.93 11.98
CA PRO A 372 23.08 3.82 13.45
C PRO A 372 22.67 2.41 13.90
N GLN A 373 23.46 1.85 14.83
CA GLN A 373 23.36 0.46 15.29
C GLN A 373 22.41 0.31 16.49
N ASP A 374 21.21 0.86 16.38
CA ASP A 374 20.23 0.89 17.47
C ASP A 374 19.61 -0.49 17.73
N GLY A 375 19.65 -1.40 16.74
CA GLY A 375 18.98 -2.69 16.78
C GLY A 375 17.49 -2.58 16.38
N LEU A 376 16.67 -3.49 16.88
CA LEU A 376 15.21 -3.49 16.72
C LEU A 376 14.55 -2.67 17.82
N ASP A 377 13.44 -1.99 17.49
CA ASP A 377 12.68 -1.18 18.44
C ASP A 377 12.14 -2.03 19.60
N THR A 378 12.36 -1.59 20.84
CA THR A 378 11.82 -2.23 22.05
C THR A 378 10.77 -1.39 22.78
N GLN A 379 10.48 -0.19 22.27
CA GLN A 379 9.48 0.73 22.80
C GLN A 379 8.50 1.13 21.70
N LEU A 380 7.22 1.16 22.04
CA LEU A 380 6.18 1.63 21.12
C LEU A 380 6.37 3.12 20.84
N GLY A 381 6.14 3.50 19.58
CA GLY A 381 5.92 4.89 19.23
C GLY A 381 4.57 5.40 19.76
N GLU A 382 4.33 6.70 19.62
CA GLU A 382 3.04 7.33 19.93
C GLU A 382 2.17 7.44 18.68
N LEU A 383 0.84 7.51 18.87
CA LEU A 383 -0.10 7.95 17.85
C LEU A 383 0.34 9.28 17.23
N ARG A 384 0.54 9.29 15.91
CA ARG A 384 1.02 10.49 15.21
C ARG A 384 -0.15 11.39 14.79
N PRO A 385 -0.28 12.61 15.35
CA PRO A 385 -1.23 13.60 14.85
C PRO A 385 -0.71 14.24 13.55
N PRO A 386 -1.53 15.06 12.87
CA PRO A 386 -1.06 15.88 11.75
C PRO A 386 0.14 16.75 12.16
N PRO A 387 1.19 16.85 11.33
CA PRO A 387 2.33 17.70 11.66
C PRO A 387 1.92 19.17 11.65
N ALA A 388 2.44 19.94 12.60
CA ALA A 388 2.17 21.38 12.70
C ALA A 388 2.65 22.15 11.47
N ASN A 389 3.80 21.74 10.91
CA ASN A 389 4.39 22.29 9.69
C ASN A 389 4.63 21.13 8.72
N PRO A 390 3.68 20.81 7.82
CA PRO A 390 3.86 19.73 6.87
C PRO A 390 5.01 20.09 5.91
N GLY A 391 6.08 19.30 5.92
CA GLY A 391 7.20 19.40 4.99
C GLY A 391 6.97 18.58 3.72
N SER A 392 8.02 18.40 2.91
CA SER A 392 8.00 17.37 1.88
C SER A 392 8.15 15.99 2.50
N GLY A 393 7.60 14.95 1.87
CA GLY A 393 7.63 13.59 2.40
C GLY A 393 7.20 12.54 1.35
N PRO A 394 7.22 11.25 1.72
CA PRO A 394 6.85 10.17 0.81
C PRO A 394 5.41 10.34 0.30
N SER A 395 5.12 9.71 -0.84
CA SER A 395 3.77 9.56 -1.38
C SER A 395 3.44 8.08 -1.39
N ASP A 396 2.19 7.77 -1.07
CA ASP A 396 1.62 6.42 -1.08
C ASP A 396 0.20 6.59 -1.65
N ASP A 397 -0.15 5.79 -2.65
CA ASP A 397 -1.43 5.92 -3.36
C ASP A 397 -2.63 5.46 -2.50
N ILE A 398 -2.41 4.98 -1.25
CA ILE A 398 -3.49 4.79 -0.26
C ILE A 398 -4.19 6.11 0.07
N GLY A 399 -3.51 7.24 -0.19
CA GLY A 399 -4.11 8.55 -0.15
C GLY A 399 -5.41 8.63 -0.94
N ASP A 400 -5.46 8.09 -2.17
CA ASP A 400 -6.68 8.11 -3.01
C ASP A 400 -7.86 7.45 -2.32
N VAL A 401 -7.63 6.32 -1.66
CA VAL A 401 -8.67 5.61 -0.89
C VAL A 401 -9.09 6.43 0.32
N SER A 402 -8.13 7.04 1.02
CA SER A 402 -8.38 7.82 2.23
C SER A 402 -9.27 9.04 2.01
N TRP A 403 -9.37 9.57 0.79
CA TRP A 403 -10.29 10.65 0.46
C TRP A 403 -11.71 10.20 0.08
N ASN A 404 -11.93 8.90 -0.10
CA ASN A 404 -13.20 8.33 -0.56
C ASN A 404 -13.92 7.49 0.52
N VAL A 405 -13.20 6.97 1.51
CA VAL A 405 -13.75 6.15 2.59
C VAL A 405 -12.94 6.35 3.88
N PRO A 406 -13.55 6.27 5.09
CA PRO A 406 -12.81 6.29 6.36
C PRO A 406 -11.67 5.25 6.36
N THR A 407 -10.43 5.74 6.36
CA THR A 407 -9.23 4.89 6.18
C THR A 407 -8.18 5.20 7.23
N ILE A 408 -7.51 4.17 7.73
CA ILE A 408 -6.26 4.31 8.49
C ILE A 408 -5.17 3.40 7.90
N VAL A 409 -3.91 3.71 8.20
CA VAL A 409 -2.76 2.84 7.91
C VAL A 409 -2.12 2.41 9.23
N VAL A 410 -2.04 1.10 9.46
CA VAL A 410 -1.32 0.51 10.59
C VAL A 410 0.06 0.07 10.11
N SER A 411 1.10 0.69 10.68
CA SER A 411 2.48 0.22 10.58
C SER A 411 2.68 -0.99 11.48
N TYR A 412 3.40 -2.01 11.02
CA TYR A 412 3.77 -3.18 11.84
C TYR A 412 5.28 -3.49 11.80
N PRO A 413 5.86 -3.99 12.91
CA PRO A 413 7.31 -4.01 13.14
C PRO A 413 7.96 -5.24 12.52
N ALA A 414 7.92 -5.35 11.19
CA ALA A 414 8.49 -6.49 10.47
C ALA A 414 9.85 -6.19 9.82
N ASN A 415 10.36 -4.96 9.87
CA ASN A 415 11.66 -4.59 9.30
C ASN A 415 12.61 -3.95 10.33
N ILE A 416 13.90 -3.86 9.98
CA ILE A 416 14.95 -3.27 10.81
C ILE A 416 14.91 -1.74 10.66
N PRO A 417 15.01 -0.96 11.75
CA PRO A 417 15.07 0.50 11.65
C PRO A 417 16.39 0.99 11.06
N ASN A 418 16.43 2.25 10.63
CA ASN A 418 17.61 2.93 10.07
C ASN A 418 18.14 2.34 8.75
N LEU A 419 17.34 1.54 8.04
CA LEU A 419 17.67 1.11 6.68
C LEU A 419 17.26 2.19 5.65
N PRO A 420 17.87 2.22 4.45
CA PRO A 420 17.70 3.34 3.51
C PRO A 420 16.29 3.52 2.95
N GLY A 421 15.47 2.47 2.91
CA GLY A 421 14.22 2.46 2.14
C GLY A 421 14.50 2.32 0.64
N HIS A 422 13.57 1.70 -0.08
CA HIS A 422 13.62 1.32 -1.49
C HIS A 422 14.99 0.71 -1.86
N ASN A 423 15.48 -0.20 -1.01
CA ASN A 423 16.84 -0.71 -1.07
C ASN A 423 16.89 -2.23 -0.84
N TRP A 424 17.86 -2.90 -1.44
CA TRP A 424 18.10 -4.34 -1.22
C TRP A 424 18.29 -4.67 0.27
N ALA A 425 18.83 -3.76 1.08
CA ALA A 425 19.04 -3.98 2.51
C ALA A 425 17.73 -4.16 3.27
N ASN A 426 16.67 -3.48 2.86
CA ASN A 426 15.35 -3.57 3.47
C ASN A 426 14.68 -4.94 3.23
N ALA A 427 15.11 -5.71 2.24
CA ALA A 427 14.64 -7.07 2.00
C ALA A 427 15.27 -8.11 2.95
N ILE A 428 16.35 -7.77 3.67
CA ILE A 428 17.11 -8.71 4.52
C ILE A 428 16.21 -9.35 5.58
N ALA A 429 15.35 -8.57 6.25
CA ALA A 429 14.50 -9.09 7.32
C ALA A 429 13.28 -9.86 6.79
N MET A 430 12.93 -9.71 5.51
CA MET A 430 11.55 -9.89 5.04
C MET A 430 11.11 -11.34 4.79
N ALA A 431 11.95 -12.32 5.09
CA ALA A 431 11.56 -13.72 5.23
C ALA A 431 12.34 -14.39 6.38
N THR A 432 12.39 -13.69 7.52
CA THR A 432 13.10 -14.12 8.74
C THR A 432 12.17 -14.10 9.95
N PRO A 433 12.56 -14.71 11.08
CA PRO A 433 11.81 -14.62 12.34
C PRO A 433 11.46 -13.19 12.79
N ILE A 434 12.25 -12.18 12.41
CA ILE A 434 11.92 -10.77 12.68
C ILE A 434 10.61 -10.38 11.97
N ALA A 435 10.53 -10.61 10.66
CA ALA A 435 9.34 -10.31 9.88
C ALA A 435 8.14 -11.14 10.33
N HIS A 436 8.33 -12.43 10.62
CA HIS A 436 7.24 -13.33 11.04
C HIS A 436 6.61 -12.86 12.36
N LYS A 437 7.43 -12.47 13.34
CA LYS A 437 6.95 -11.90 14.62
C LYS A 437 6.23 -10.56 14.41
N GLY A 438 6.78 -9.69 13.56
CA GLY A 438 6.17 -8.40 13.22
C GLY A 438 4.79 -8.55 12.57
N VAL A 439 4.67 -9.47 11.61
CA VAL A 439 3.40 -9.79 10.94
C VAL A 439 2.35 -10.29 11.93
N VAL A 440 2.73 -11.18 12.84
CA VAL A 440 1.80 -11.69 13.87
C VAL A 440 1.33 -10.56 14.80
N ALA A 441 2.22 -9.65 15.21
CA ALA A 441 1.84 -8.50 16.02
C ALA A 441 0.89 -7.54 15.28
N GLY A 442 1.20 -7.22 14.02
CA GLY A 442 0.31 -6.42 13.16
C GLY A 442 -1.07 -7.08 12.99
N ALA A 443 -1.11 -8.40 12.78
CA ALA A 443 -2.35 -9.14 12.57
C ALA A 443 -3.26 -9.12 13.81
N LYS A 444 -2.68 -9.15 15.02
CA LYS A 444 -3.44 -8.98 16.27
C LYS A 444 -4.13 -7.63 16.33
N VAL A 445 -3.40 -6.55 16.02
CA VAL A 445 -3.96 -5.20 15.98
C VAL A 445 -5.08 -5.10 14.96
N ILE A 446 -4.86 -5.58 13.73
CA ILE A 446 -5.88 -5.56 12.68
C ILE A 446 -7.11 -6.38 13.05
N ALA A 447 -6.94 -7.57 13.64
CA ALA A 447 -8.06 -8.41 14.07
C ALA A 447 -8.90 -7.73 15.16
N MET A 448 -8.24 -7.10 16.15
CA MET A 448 -8.90 -6.38 17.23
C MET A 448 -9.67 -5.16 16.71
N THR A 449 -9.04 -4.33 15.87
CA THR A 449 -9.68 -3.14 15.28
C THR A 449 -10.80 -3.50 14.32
N THR A 450 -10.67 -4.61 13.58
CA THR A 450 -11.75 -5.11 12.73
C THR A 450 -12.96 -5.52 13.58
N LEU A 451 -12.75 -6.21 14.70
CA LEU A 451 -13.84 -6.53 15.63
C LEU A 451 -14.49 -5.28 16.21
N ASP A 452 -13.70 -4.27 16.61
CA ASP A 452 -14.23 -2.98 17.07
C ASP A 452 -15.16 -2.37 16.02
N LEU A 453 -14.71 -2.28 14.76
CA LEU A 453 -15.51 -1.76 13.67
C LEU A 453 -16.76 -2.59 13.39
N LEU A 454 -16.73 -3.91 13.56
CA LEU A 454 -17.91 -4.77 13.41
C LEU A 454 -18.92 -4.56 14.56
N THR A 455 -18.44 -4.48 15.80
CA THR A 455 -19.30 -4.56 17.00
C THR A 455 -19.64 -3.22 17.66
N LYS A 456 -18.96 -2.12 17.32
CA LYS A 456 -19.17 -0.78 17.89
C LYS A 456 -19.81 0.18 16.88
N PRO A 457 -21.16 0.28 16.80
CA PRO A 457 -21.83 1.24 15.92
C PRO A 457 -21.44 2.71 16.16
N GLU A 458 -21.10 3.05 17.40
CA GLU A 458 -20.64 4.37 17.81
C GLU A 458 -19.29 4.74 17.20
N LEU A 459 -18.35 3.78 17.08
CA LEU A 459 -17.07 4.00 16.40
C LEU A 459 -17.27 4.30 14.92
N ARG A 460 -18.14 3.53 14.25
CA ARG A 460 -18.47 3.76 12.83
C ARG A 460 -19.18 5.10 12.62
N THR A 461 -20.07 5.46 13.54
CA THR A 461 -20.77 6.76 13.50
C THR A 461 -19.78 7.91 13.65
N ALA A 462 -18.87 7.84 14.62
CA ALA A 462 -17.81 8.82 14.82
C ALA A 462 -16.86 8.89 13.61
N ALA A 463 -16.48 7.74 13.05
CA ALA A 463 -15.62 7.68 11.86
C ALA A 463 -16.27 8.37 10.66
N LYS A 464 -17.56 8.11 10.41
CA LYS A 464 -18.33 8.75 9.32
C LYS A 464 -18.52 10.25 9.55
N ASP A 465 -18.79 10.65 10.79
CA ASP A 465 -18.91 12.07 11.17
C ASP A 465 -17.60 12.81 10.94
N TYR A 466 -16.49 12.31 11.47
CA TYR A 466 -15.16 12.89 11.23
C TYR A 466 -14.83 12.96 9.73
N PHE A 467 -15.09 11.89 8.99
CA PHE A 467 -14.84 11.84 7.55
C PHE A 467 -15.59 12.95 6.79
N THR A 468 -16.87 13.14 7.10
CA THR A 468 -17.76 14.08 6.39
C THR A 468 -17.55 15.52 6.86
N ASN A 469 -17.46 15.72 8.16
CA ASN A 469 -17.57 17.02 8.81
C ASN A 469 -16.22 17.61 9.25
N VAL A 470 -15.13 16.85 9.15
CA VAL A 470 -13.77 17.34 9.45
C VAL A 470 -12.84 17.09 8.26
N GLN A 471 -12.58 15.82 7.95
CA GLN A 471 -11.57 15.40 6.98
C GLN A 471 -11.85 15.87 5.55
N THR A 472 -13.09 15.69 5.06
CA THR A 472 -13.48 16.11 3.70
C THR A 472 -14.31 17.40 3.68
N LYS A 473 -14.34 18.17 4.78
CA LYS A 473 -15.22 19.35 4.89
C LYS A 473 -14.85 20.44 3.88
N THR A 474 -13.56 20.75 3.79
CA THR A 474 -13.05 21.90 3.02
C THR A 474 -12.44 21.51 1.69
N GLN A 475 -12.00 20.26 1.54
CA GLN A 475 -11.41 19.72 0.32
C GLN A 475 -12.10 18.40 -0.03
N LYS A 476 -12.37 18.20 -1.31
CA LYS A 476 -12.88 16.94 -1.87
C LYS A 476 -11.81 16.26 -2.69
N TYR A 477 -11.94 14.94 -2.85
CA TYR A 477 -11.11 14.16 -3.76
C TYR A 477 -11.23 14.72 -5.17
N VAL A 478 -10.09 15.00 -5.81
CA VAL A 478 -10.02 15.40 -7.21
C VAL A 478 -9.27 14.30 -7.96
N PRO A 479 -9.97 13.47 -8.78
CA PRO A 479 -9.30 12.45 -9.55
C PRO A 479 -8.41 13.10 -10.60
N MET A 480 -7.13 12.72 -10.64
CA MET A 480 -6.20 13.15 -11.70
C MET A 480 -6.38 12.30 -12.97
N LEU A 481 -6.78 11.04 -12.83
CA LEU A 481 -7.04 10.14 -13.95
C LEU A 481 -8.33 10.54 -14.69
N ALA A 482 -8.24 10.70 -16.00
CA ALA A 482 -9.38 10.83 -16.90
C ALA A 482 -10.16 9.51 -17.00
N ALA A 483 -11.40 9.54 -17.50
CA ALA A 483 -12.20 8.32 -17.69
C ALA A 483 -11.59 7.35 -18.73
N THR A 484 -10.79 7.87 -19.66
CA THR A 484 -10.16 7.11 -20.75
C THR A 484 -8.80 6.52 -20.37
N ASP A 485 -8.18 7.00 -19.29
CA ASP A 485 -6.86 6.52 -18.87
C ASP A 485 -6.95 5.04 -18.50
N LYS A 486 -5.94 4.26 -18.89
CA LYS A 486 -5.85 2.83 -18.59
C LYS A 486 -4.68 2.59 -17.65
N PRO A 487 -4.75 1.59 -16.76
CA PRO A 487 -3.60 1.20 -15.96
C PRO A 487 -2.42 0.84 -16.89
N PRO A 488 -1.19 1.27 -16.59
CA PRO A 488 -0.01 1.03 -17.43
C PRO A 488 0.51 -0.40 -17.26
N VAL A 489 -0.27 -1.38 -17.70
CA VAL A 489 -0.04 -2.82 -17.52
C VAL A 489 1.19 -3.35 -18.27
N GLU A 490 1.75 -2.56 -19.18
CA GLU A 490 2.97 -2.88 -19.91
C GLU A 490 4.25 -2.52 -19.15
N LEU A 491 4.17 -1.66 -18.13
CA LEU A 491 5.35 -1.31 -17.33
C LEU A 491 5.90 -2.54 -16.61
N ASN A 492 7.22 -2.67 -16.60
CA ASN A 492 7.97 -3.80 -16.05
C ASN A 492 7.85 -5.14 -16.81
N ALA A 493 7.05 -5.24 -17.89
CA ALA A 493 6.85 -6.49 -18.62
C ALA A 493 8.18 -7.12 -19.08
N ASP A 494 9.08 -6.33 -19.67
CA ASP A 494 10.38 -6.82 -20.15
C ASP A 494 11.31 -7.25 -19.01
N ILE A 495 11.24 -6.56 -17.86
CA ILE A 495 12.02 -6.90 -16.68
C ILE A 495 11.54 -8.24 -16.13
N MET A 496 10.22 -8.43 -16.03
CA MET A 496 9.62 -9.67 -15.55
C MET A 496 9.85 -10.83 -16.53
N ALA A 497 9.71 -10.60 -17.84
CA ALA A 497 10.05 -11.60 -18.86
C ALA A 497 11.51 -12.08 -18.74
N ARG A 498 12.44 -11.18 -18.39
CA ARG A 498 13.86 -11.51 -18.19
C ARG A 498 14.12 -12.28 -16.90
N TYR A 499 13.54 -11.85 -15.78
CA TYR A 499 13.93 -12.34 -14.45
C TYR A 499 12.99 -13.39 -13.85
N ALA A 500 11.69 -13.41 -14.16
CA ALA A 500 10.75 -14.38 -13.61
C ALA A 500 11.19 -15.84 -13.85
N PRO A 501 11.65 -16.24 -15.06
CA PRO A 501 12.13 -17.61 -15.28
C PRO A 501 13.34 -17.98 -14.42
N GLN A 502 14.21 -17.00 -14.13
CA GLN A 502 15.41 -17.20 -13.31
C GLN A 502 15.06 -17.28 -11.82
N LEU A 503 14.09 -16.48 -11.36
CA LEU A 503 13.63 -16.47 -9.97
C LEU A 503 12.82 -17.71 -9.62
N LYS A 504 12.14 -18.33 -10.58
CA LYS A 504 11.25 -19.50 -10.37
C LYS A 504 11.92 -20.68 -9.65
N GLN A 505 13.22 -20.89 -9.85
CA GLN A 505 13.97 -21.96 -9.17
C GLN A 505 14.12 -21.71 -7.65
N TYR A 506 13.91 -20.47 -7.21
CA TYR A 506 13.99 -20.06 -5.81
C TYR A 506 12.62 -19.98 -5.14
N TYR A 507 11.51 -20.26 -5.83
CA TYR A 507 10.18 -20.19 -5.22
C TYR A 507 10.07 -21.11 -4.00
N TYR A 508 9.60 -20.54 -2.89
CA TYR A 508 9.50 -21.26 -1.63
C TYR A 508 8.50 -22.41 -1.74
N ASN A 509 8.94 -23.60 -1.34
CA ASN A 509 8.12 -24.80 -1.28
C ASN A 509 7.83 -25.18 0.18
N PRO A 510 6.71 -24.73 0.75
CA PRO A 510 6.34 -25.02 2.13
C PRO A 510 6.00 -26.49 2.40
N ALA A 511 5.83 -27.32 1.36
CA ALA A 511 5.62 -28.75 1.51
C ALA A 511 6.94 -29.52 1.77
N LYS A 512 8.09 -28.92 1.42
CA LYS A 512 9.41 -29.55 1.56
C LYS A 512 10.23 -28.97 2.70
N TYR A 513 10.14 -27.66 2.93
CA TYR A 513 10.98 -26.96 3.91
C TYR A 513 10.13 -26.18 4.91
N GLY A 514 10.55 -26.19 6.16
CA GLY A 514 9.89 -25.48 7.25
C GLY A 514 9.92 -23.96 7.07
N THR A 515 10.99 -23.40 6.50
CA THR A 515 11.12 -21.96 6.24
C THR A 515 11.82 -21.69 4.92
N TYR A 516 11.71 -20.46 4.40
CA TYR A 516 12.46 -20.10 3.21
C TYR A 516 13.98 -20.05 3.44
N LEU A 517 14.43 -19.66 4.65
CA LEU A 517 15.83 -19.72 5.05
C LEU A 517 16.39 -21.13 4.96
N GLU A 518 15.64 -22.13 5.43
CA GLU A 518 16.00 -23.55 5.32
C GLU A 518 16.13 -23.99 3.86
N GLN A 519 15.18 -23.60 3.00
CA GLN A 519 15.23 -23.91 1.56
C GLN A 519 16.49 -23.34 0.90
N LEU A 520 16.91 -22.14 1.30
CA LEU A 520 18.10 -21.47 0.77
C LEU A 520 19.40 -21.93 1.45
N GLY A 521 19.34 -22.81 2.46
CA GLY A 521 20.50 -23.25 3.23
C GLY A 521 21.12 -22.15 4.11
N ILE A 522 20.34 -21.13 4.49
CA ILE A 522 20.79 -19.99 5.29
C ILE A 522 20.60 -20.33 6.77
N LYS A 523 21.70 -20.36 7.52
CA LYS A 523 21.68 -20.53 8.97
C LYS A 523 21.25 -19.22 9.64
N TRP A 524 20.21 -19.28 10.47
CA TRP A 524 19.69 -18.12 11.20
C TRP A 524 20.13 -18.11 12.69
N PRO A 525 20.54 -16.96 13.24
CA PRO A 525 20.97 -15.77 12.51
C PRO A 525 22.34 -15.98 11.84
N MET A 526 22.56 -15.36 10.68
CA MET A 526 23.88 -15.31 10.08
C MET A 526 24.65 -14.12 10.66
N MET A 527 25.74 -14.40 11.37
CA MET A 527 26.54 -13.36 12.05
C MET A 527 27.85 -13.02 11.34
N ASP A 528 28.16 -13.73 10.25
CA ASP A 528 29.40 -13.54 9.49
C ASP A 528 29.19 -12.54 8.34
N THR A 529 30.17 -11.66 8.15
CA THR A 529 30.26 -10.78 6.98
C THR A 529 31.60 -11.00 6.29
N PRO A 530 31.63 -11.55 5.06
CA PRO A 530 32.86 -11.78 4.33
C PRO A 530 33.67 -10.50 4.13
N PRO A 531 35.01 -10.58 4.06
CA PRO A 531 35.85 -9.45 3.67
C PRO A 531 35.38 -8.81 2.37
N GLY A 532 35.30 -7.47 2.33
CA GLY A 532 34.85 -6.71 1.14
C GLY A 532 33.33 -6.64 0.93
N LYS A 533 32.53 -7.28 1.80
CA LYS A 533 31.05 -7.18 1.80
C LYS A 533 30.49 -6.28 2.91
N GLY A 534 31.35 -5.77 3.79
CA GLY A 534 31.02 -4.75 4.80
C GLY A 534 30.95 -3.33 4.21
N PRO A 535 30.78 -2.30 5.06
CA PRO A 535 30.71 -0.93 4.59
C PRO A 535 32.04 -0.58 3.92
N ALA A 536 31.98 0.14 2.79
CA ALA A 536 33.19 0.69 2.18
C ALA A 536 33.93 1.54 3.24
N PRO A 537 35.27 1.44 3.35
CA PRO A 537 36.01 2.32 4.25
C PRO A 537 35.63 3.77 3.93
N LYS A 538 35.25 4.55 4.95
CA LYS A 538 34.95 5.97 4.78
C LYS A 538 36.20 6.63 4.19
N SER A 539 36.11 7.07 2.94
CA SER A 539 37.12 7.88 2.25
C SER A 539 37.21 9.26 2.86
#